data_AF-C5KNS1-F1
#
_entry.id   AF-C5KNS1-F1
#
_cell.length_a   1.000
_cell.length_b   1.000
_cell.length_c   1.000
_cell.angle_alpha   90.00
_cell.angle_beta   90.00
_cell.angle_gamma   90.00
#
_symmetry.space_group_name_H-M   'P 1'
#
loop_
_entity.id
_entity.type
_entity.pdbx_description
1 polymer ?
#
loop_
_entity_poly.entity_id
_entity_poly.type
_entity_poly.pdbx_seq_one_letter_code
_entity_poly.pdbx_strand_id
1 'polypeptide(L)'
;MDPSLYFALPESFDPLTSVLDFEQWVHKFKACATANEWDENAQLRHLPPLLRGDAWILYDELAPGEKDTMPHLTTNLTKKLNVASQMQSSEELYRRVLDTGTETLLTYQNDIKRLAHRAYPDMSSDQLKP
;
A
#
# COMPACT_ATOMS: atom_id res chain seq x y z
N MET A 1 -33.29 0.76 21.80
CA MET A 1 -32.02 0.88 21.06
C MET A 1 -30.93 0.73 22.10
N ASP A 2 -30.26 -0.42 22.13
CA ASP A 2 -29.23 -0.73 23.13
C ASP A 2 -27.97 0.10 22.81
N PRO A 3 -27.41 0.89 23.77
CA PRO A 3 -26.23 1.72 23.54
C PRO A 3 -24.91 0.93 23.40
N SER A 4 -24.94 -0.41 23.43
CA SER A 4 -23.75 -1.25 23.57
C SER A 4 -23.22 -1.91 22.28
N LEU A 5 -23.80 -1.63 21.11
CA LEU A 5 -23.19 -2.02 19.83
C LEU A 5 -22.01 -1.09 19.53
N TYR A 6 -20.86 -1.35 20.16
CA TYR A 6 -19.60 -0.78 19.73
C TYR A 6 -19.31 -1.30 18.33
N PHE A 7 -19.62 -0.49 17.30
CA PHE A 7 -19.18 -0.77 15.95
C PHE A 7 -17.65 -0.88 15.95
N ALA A 8 -17.14 -1.97 15.37
CA ALA A 8 -15.72 -2.11 15.12
C ALA A 8 -15.30 -1.04 14.12
N LEU A 9 -14.62 0.01 14.57
CA LEU A 9 -14.19 1.11 13.72
C LEU A 9 -12.94 0.70 12.93
N PRO A 10 -13.00 0.66 11.59
CA PRO A 10 -11.81 0.45 10.79
C PRO A 10 -10.89 1.66 10.88
N GLU A 11 -9.59 1.43 10.89
CA GLU A 11 -8.57 2.48 10.85
C GLU A 11 -8.42 3.03 9.42
N SER A 12 -7.98 4.28 9.29
CA SER A 12 -7.60 4.84 7.99
C SER A 12 -6.32 4.22 7.44
N PHE A 13 -6.20 4.16 6.12
CA PHE A 13 -5.00 3.71 5.41
C PHE A 13 -4.29 4.87 4.73
N ASP A 14 -3.01 5.03 5.00
CA ASP A 14 -2.12 5.97 4.33
C ASP A 14 -0.82 5.22 3.97
N PRO A 15 -0.46 5.10 2.69
CA PRO A 15 0.74 4.37 2.27
C PRO A 15 2.05 4.82 2.92
N LEU A 16 2.12 6.08 3.39
CA LEU A 16 3.33 6.66 3.97
C LEU A 16 3.42 6.46 5.48
N THR A 17 2.30 6.29 6.18
CA THR A 17 2.26 6.27 7.65
C THR A 17 1.67 4.99 8.24
N SER A 18 0.97 4.18 7.44
CA SER A 18 0.44 2.89 7.88
C SER A 18 1.58 1.88 8.12
N VAL A 19 1.51 1.18 9.25
CA VAL A 19 2.42 0.08 9.61
C VAL A 19 2.14 -1.18 8.77
N LEU A 20 0.87 -1.35 8.36
CA LEU A 20 0.41 -2.46 7.54
C LEU A 20 0.53 -2.09 6.05
N ASP A 21 0.89 -3.07 5.22
CA ASP A 21 0.67 -2.94 3.79
C ASP A 21 -0.83 -2.92 3.46
N PHE A 22 -1.18 -2.55 2.23
CA PHE A 22 -2.58 -2.40 1.86
C PHE A 22 -3.37 -3.72 1.96
N GLU A 23 -2.77 -4.87 1.65
CA GLU A 23 -3.45 -6.17 1.72
C GLU A 23 -3.75 -6.58 3.17
N GLN A 24 -2.79 -6.37 4.07
CA GLN A 24 -2.92 -6.58 5.51
C GLN A 24 -3.96 -5.63 6.10
N TRP A 25 -3.95 -4.35 5.70
CA TRP A 25 -4.96 -3.39 6.11
C TRP A 25 -6.37 -3.79 5.63
N VAL A 26 -6.52 -4.25 4.37
CA VAL A 26 -7.78 -4.77 3.83
C VAL A 26 -8.26 -5.98 4.63
N HIS A 27 -7.35 -6.88 5.06
CA HIS A 27 -7.71 -8.00 5.92
C HIS A 27 -8.30 -7.52 7.26
N LYS A 28 -7.67 -6.54 7.91
CA LYS A 28 -8.17 -5.93 9.15
C LYS A 28 -9.52 -5.23 8.93
N PHE A 29 -9.67 -4.48 7.83
CA PHE A 29 -10.94 -3.88 7.43
C PHE A 29 -12.05 -4.92 7.26
N LYS A 30 -11.77 -6.06 6.62
CA LYS A 30 -12.75 -7.16 6.48
C LYS A 30 -13.16 -7.77 7.82
N ALA A 31 -12.25 -7.84 8.80
CA ALA A 31 -12.59 -8.26 10.15
C ALA A 31 -13.56 -7.25 10.83
N CYS A 32 -13.34 -5.94 10.68
CA CYS A 32 -14.28 -4.92 11.14
C CYS A 32 -15.63 -5.01 10.42
N ALA A 33 -15.62 -5.18 9.10
CA ALA A 33 -16.83 -5.37 8.30
C ALA A 33 -17.65 -6.57 8.78
N THR A 34 -16.97 -7.69 9.11
CA THR A 34 -17.61 -8.89 9.65
C THR A 34 -18.25 -8.62 11.01
N ALA A 35 -17.56 -7.94 11.91
CA ALA A 35 -18.09 -7.58 13.23
C ALA A 35 -19.27 -6.60 13.15
N ASN A 36 -19.32 -5.78 12.10
CA ASN A 36 -20.39 -4.82 11.85
C ASN A 36 -21.49 -5.34 10.91
N GLU A 37 -21.43 -6.62 10.51
CA GLU A 37 -22.38 -7.25 9.58
C GLU A 37 -22.53 -6.51 8.23
N TRP A 38 -21.43 -5.95 7.72
CA TRP A 38 -21.42 -5.24 6.44
C TRP A 38 -21.44 -6.22 5.26
N ASP A 39 -22.46 -6.07 4.42
CA ASP A 39 -22.48 -6.69 3.10
C ASP A 39 -21.42 -6.07 2.16
N GLU A 40 -21.20 -6.69 1.00
CA GLU A 40 -20.17 -6.23 0.05
C GLU A 40 -20.42 -4.79 -0.42
N ASN A 41 -21.68 -4.40 -0.62
CA ASN A 41 -22.05 -3.05 -1.02
C ASN A 41 -21.73 -2.02 0.07
N ALA A 42 -21.95 -2.35 1.34
CA ALA A 42 -21.58 -1.52 2.47
C ALA A 42 -20.06 -1.39 2.56
N GLN A 43 -19.32 -2.49 2.37
CA GLN A 43 -17.86 -2.45 2.34
C GLN A 43 -17.32 -1.52 1.24
N LEU A 44 -17.87 -1.58 0.02
CA LEU A 44 -17.51 -0.70 -1.08
C LEU A 44 -17.79 0.78 -0.80
N ARG A 45 -18.81 1.09 -0.01
CA ARG A 45 -19.11 2.47 0.41
C ARG A 45 -18.22 2.94 1.56
N HIS A 46 -17.83 2.03 2.46
CA HIS A 46 -17.07 2.36 3.66
C HIS A 46 -15.55 2.39 3.46
N LEU A 47 -15.01 1.62 2.51
CA LEU A 47 -13.57 1.57 2.26
C LEU A 47 -13.00 2.91 1.74
N PRO A 48 -13.57 3.58 0.72
CA PRO A 48 -12.96 4.76 0.13
C PRO A 48 -12.74 5.93 1.11
N PRO A 49 -13.71 6.28 1.99
CA PRO A 49 -13.51 7.32 3.01
C PRO A 49 -12.42 7.03 4.04
N LEU A 50 -11.88 5.81 4.10
CA LEU A 50 -10.77 5.44 4.99
C LEU A 50 -9.40 5.60 4.32
N LEU A 51 -9.35 5.78 3.00
CA LEU A 51 -8.10 6.01 2.28
C LEU A 51 -7.62 7.45 2.50
N ARG A 52 -6.31 7.64 2.63
CA ARG A 52 -5.63 8.91 2.84
C ARG A 52 -4.46 9.06 1.87
N GLY A 53 -4.07 10.31 1.62
CA GLY A 53 -2.94 10.63 0.74
C GLY A 53 -3.06 9.97 -0.63
N ASP A 54 -1.95 9.38 -1.08
CA ASP A 54 -1.82 8.75 -2.40
C ASP A 54 -2.81 7.60 -2.61
N ALA A 55 -3.22 6.88 -1.55
CA ALA A 55 -4.19 5.81 -1.69
C ALA A 55 -5.57 6.32 -2.15
N TRP A 56 -6.00 7.50 -1.68
CA TRP A 56 -7.24 8.12 -2.14
C TRP A 56 -7.13 8.58 -3.59
N ILE A 57 -6.01 9.21 -3.95
CA ILE A 57 -5.76 9.70 -5.31
C ILE A 57 -5.81 8.54 -6.31
N LEU A 58 -5.10 7.45 -6.02
CA LEU A 58 -5.08 6.26 -6.87
C LEU A 58 -6.43 5.54 -6.96
N TYR A 59 -7.24 5.60 -5.89
CA TYR A 59 -8.62 5.10 -5.93
C TYR A 59 -9.53 5.94 -6.84
N ASP A 60 -9.37 7.27 -6.82
CA ASP A 60 -10.17 8.18 -7.64
C ASP A 60 -9.91 7.95 -9.14
N GLU A 61 -8.66 7.66 -9.50
CA GLU A 61 -8.25 7.31 -10.87
C GLU A 61 -8.81 5.98 -11.40
N LEU A 62 -9.28 5.08 -10.53
CA LEU A 62 -9.86 3.80 -10.98
C LEU A 62 -11.18 4.06 -11.72
N ALA A 63 -11.32 3.44 -12.88
CA ALA A 63 -12.58 3.44 -13.63
C ALA A 63 -13.69 2.73 -12.83
N PRO A 64 -14.97 3.06 -13.05
CA PRO A 64 -16.06 2.45 -12.29
C PRO A 64 -16.06 0.91 -12.28
N GLY A 65 -15.75 0.27 -13.42
CA GLY A 65 -15.65 -1.19 -13.52
C GLY A 65 -14.40 -1.81 -12.88
N GLU A 66 -13.43 -0.99 -12.44
CA GLU A 66 -12.24 -1.45 -11.71
C GLU A 66 -12.47 -1.45 -10.19
N LYS A 67 -13.58 -0.87 -9.71
CA LYS A 67 -13.93 -0.73 -8.30
C LYS A 67 -15.40 -1.05 -7.99
N ASP A 68 -16.05 -1.83 -8.84
CA ASP A 68 -17.45 -2.25 -8.74
C ASP A 68 -17.68 -3.41 -7.77
N THR A 69 -16.64 -4.21 -7.50
CA THR A 69 -16.64 -5.31 -6.53
C THR A 69 -15.46 -5.20 -5.58
N MET A 70 -15.54 -5.78 -4.39
CA MET A 70 -14.44 -5.75 -3.43
C MET A 70 -13.16 -6.40 -3.99
N PRO A 71 -13.22 -7.55 -4.69
CA PRO A 71 -12.05 -8.13 -5.35
C PRO A 71 -11.42 -7.22 -6.42
N HIS A 72 -12.23 -6.58 -7.26
CA HIS A 72 -11.72 -5.65 -8.28
C HIS A 72 -11.04 -4.44 -7.64
N LEU A 73 -11.74 -3.79 -6.70
CA LEU A 73 -11.21 -2.63 -5.98
C LEU A 73 -9.86 -2.95 -5.31
N THR A 74 -9.82 -4.00 -4.49
CA THR A 74 -8.62 -4.36 -3.74
C THR A 74 -7.48 -4.75 -4.67
N THR A 75 -7.73 -5.58 -5.68
CA THR A 75 -6.70 -6.01 -6.64
C THR A 75 -6.14 -4.85 -7.46
N ASN A 76 -7.00 -3.99 -8.00
CA ASN A 76 -6.56 -2.88 -8.85
C ASN A 76 -5.87 -1.78 -8.06
N LEU A 77 -6.35 -1.48 -6.84
CA LEU A 77 -5.71 -0.50 -5.97
C LEU A 77 -4.35 -1.01 -5.47
N THR A 78 -4.22 -2.29 -5.08
CA THR A 78 -2.91 -2.91 -4.75
C THR A 78 -1.93 -2.75 -5.92
N LYS A 79 -2.36 -3.06 -7.16
CA LYS A 79 -1.49 -2.92 -8.34
C LYS A 79 -1.01 -1.48 -8.52
N LYS A 80 -1.90 -0.49 -8.44
CA LYS A 80 -1.53 0.93 -8.55
C LYS A 80 -0.57 1.36 -7.45
N LEU A 81 -0.82 0.98 -6.20
CA LEU A 81 0.05 1.27 -5.06
C LEU A 81 1.44 0.65 -5.22
N ASN A 82 1.50 -0.59 -5.72
CA ASN A 82 2.78 -1.26 -5.98
C ASN A 82 3.56 -0.58 -7.10
N VAL A 83 2.91 -0.19 -8.20
CA VAL A 83 3.56 0.56 -9.29
C VAL A 83 4.07 1.92 -8.79
N ALA A 84 3.28 2.65 -8.01
CA ALA A 84 3.71 3.92 -7.44
C ALA A 84 4.94 3.73 -6.53
N SER A 85 4.93 2.69 -5.68
CA SER A 85 6.05 2.35 -4.80
C SER A 85 7.31 1.93 -5.57
N GLN A 86 7.15 1.21 -6.68
CA GLN A 86 8.24 0.83 -7.59
C GLN A 86 8.86 2.07 -8.25
N MET A 87 8.02 2.97 -8.78
CA MET A 87 8.47 4.22 -9.41
C MET A 87 9.24 5.11 -8.41
N GLN A 88 8.71 5.28 -7.19
CA GLN A 88 9.41 6.03 -6.13
C GLN A 88 10.75 5.39 -5.78
N SER A 89 10.79 4.07 -5.60
CA SER A 89 12.03 3.34 -5.29
C SER A 89 13.06 3.43 -6.43
N SER A 90 12.60 3.44 -7.68
CA SER A 90 13.46 3.59 -8.86
C SER A 90 14.09 4.98 -8.92
N GLU A 91 13.30 6.02 -8.65
CA GLU A 91 13.77 7.42 -8.61
C GLU A 91 14.71 7.67 -7.43
N GLU A 92 14.44 7.08 -6.26
CA GLU A 92 15.36 7.11 -5.11
C GLU A 92 16.68 6.40 -5.44
N LEU A 93 16.61 5.21 -6.06
CA LEU A 93 17.80 4.47 -6.49
C LEU A 93 18.65 5.28 -7.47
N TYR A 94 18.01 5.88 -8.49
CA TYR A 94 18.70 6.69 -9.50
C TYR A 94 19.43 7.89 -8.89
N ARG A 95 18.85 8.52 -7.87
CA ARG A 95 19.43 9.68 -7.18
C ARG A 95 20.38 9.31 -6.04
N ARG A 96 20.51 8.03 -5.70
CA ARG A 96 21.25 7.60 -4.51
C ARG A 96 22.76 7.73 -4.71
N VAL A 97 23.40 8.51 -3.84
CA VAL A 97 24.86 8.71 -3.81
C VAL A 97 25.36 8.43 -2.39
N LEU A 98 26.55 7.82 -2.28
CA LEU A 98 27.21 7.55 -0.99
C LEU A 98 27.51 8.86 -0.25
N ASP A 99 27.02 9.00 0.98
CA ASP A 99 27.45 10.08 1.87
C ASP A 99 28.77 9.68 2.56
N THR A 100 29.89 10.12 1.97
CA THR A 100 31.24 9.79 2.45
C THR A 100 31.55 10.34 3.85
N GLY A 101 30.73 11.24 4.39
CA GLY A 101 30.94 11.85 5.71
C GLY A 101 30.25 11.13 6.86
N THR A 102 29.15 10.42 6.61
CA THR A 102 28.29 9.87 7.67
C THR A 102 27.91 8.40 7.46
N GLU A 103 28.13 7.86 6.26
CA GLU A 103 27.66 6.54 5.87
C GLU A 103 28.82 5.57 5.54
N THR A 104 28.68 4.31 5.97
CA THR A 104 29.61 3.25 5.59
C THR A 104 29.26 2.67 4.21
N LEU A 105 30.27 2.14 3.49
CA LEU A 105 30.03 1.43 2.22
C LEU A 105 29.04 0.25 2.37
N LEU A 106 29.00 -0.40 3.53
CA LEU A 106 28.07 -1.49 3.79
C LEU A 106 26.62 -0.99 3.91
N THR A 107 26.40 0.11 4.64
CA THR A 107 25.09 0.76 4.75
C THR A 107 24.60 1.19 3.37
N TYR A 108 25.46 1.84 2.60
CA TYR A 108 25.17 2.27 1.24
C TYR A 108 24.78 1.10 0.32
N GLN A 109 25.58 0.04 0.32
CA GLN A 109 25.31 -1.15 -0.49
C GLN A 109 23.97 -1.81 -0.12
N ASN A 110 23.67 -1.92 1.18
CA ASN A 110 22.42 -2.49 1.64
C ASN A 110 21.21 -1.64 1.23
N ASP A 111 21.35 -0.31 1.27
CA ASP A 111 20.31 0.60 0.86
C ASP A 111 20.05 0.54 -0.67
N ILE A 112 21.12 0.52 -1.48
CA ILE A 112 21.03 0.30 -2.93
C ILE A 112 20.32 -1.02 -3.24
N LYS A 113 20.71 -2.12 -2.57
CA LYS A 113 20.04 -3.42 -2.74
C LYS A 113 18.57 -3.34 -2.39
N ARG A 114 18.21 -2.71 -1.26
CA ARG A 114 16.82 -2.55 -0.82
C ARG A 114 15.99 -1.78 -1.85
N LEU A 115 16.50 -0.65 -2.34
CA LEU A 115 15.83 0.18 -3.34
C LEU A 115 15.68 -0.58 -4.67
N ALA A 116 16.71 -1.31 -5.10
CA ALA A 116 16.67 -2.07 -6.34
C ALA A 116 15.65 -3.23 -6.31
N HIS A 117 15.57 -3.98 -5.21
CA HIS A 117 14.54 -5.03 -5.07
C HIS A 117 13.11 -4.46 -5.06
N ARG A 118 12.92 -3.23 -4.54
CA ARG A 118 11.61 -2.58 -4.54
C ARG A 118 11.26 -1.96 -5.89
N ALA A 119 12.24 -1.41 -6.60
CA ALA A 119 12.05 -0.84 -7.93
C ALA A 119 11.81 -1.93 -8.99
N TYR A 120 12.47 -3.08 -8.85
CA TYR A 120 12.47 -4.17 -9.83
C TYR A 120 12.24 -5.53 -9.15
N PRO A 121 11.01 -5.80 -8.65
CA PRO A 121 10.71 -7.03 -7.92
C PRO A 121 10.83 -8.30 -8.79
N ASP A 122 10.75 -8.16 -10.11
CA ASP A 122 10.88 -9.27 -11.07
C ASP A 122 12.32 -9.54 -11.52
N MET A 123 13.29 -8.69 -11.15
CA MET A 123 14.71 -8.94 -11.45
C MET A 123 15.27 -9.98 -10.47
N SER A 124 16.01 -10.96 -11.00
CA SER A 124 16.67 -11.95 -10.15
C SER A 124 17.82 -11.31 -9.36
N SER A 125 18.12 -11.81 -8.17
CA SER A 125 19.22 -11.29 -7.34
C SER A 125 20.60 -11.36 -8.04
N ASP A 126 20.74 -12.19 -9.07
CA ASP A 126 21.94 -12.26 -9.91
C ASP A 126 22.04 -11.11 -10.91
N GLN A 127 20.91 -10.54 -11.35
CA GLN A 127 20.85 -9.37 -12.22
C GLN A 127 21.01 -8.04 -11.46
N LEU A 128 20.89 -8.07 -10.13
CA LEU A 128 21.03 -6.92 -9.23
C LEU A 128 22.44 -6.78 -8.62
N LYS A 129 23.39 -7.63 -9.03
CA LYS A 129 24.79 -7.52 -8.61
C LYS A 129 25.46 -6.38 -9.41
N PRO A 130 26.25 -5.51 -8.75
CA PRO A 130 27.00 -4.45 -9.43
C PRO A 130 28.07 -5.00 -10.38
#